data_AF-A0A0M9VM52-F1
#
_entry.id   AF-A0A0M9VM52-F1
#
_cell.length_a   1.000
_cell.length_b   1.000
_cell.length_c   1.000
_cell.angle_alpha   90.00
_cell.angle_beta   90.00
_cell.angle_gamma   90.00
#
_symmetry.space_group_name_H-M   'P 1'
#
loop_
_entity.id
_entity.type
_entity.pdbx_description
1 polymer ?
#
loop_
_entity_poly.entity_id
_entity_poly.type
_entity_poly.pdbx_seq_one_letter_code
_entity_poly.pdbx_strand_id
1 'polypeptide(L)'
;MSVDTAFSSAPTVDYTRTRQFLQKELEEREAAIRESRPTSAPNVDPVSWATSQATQRVIDQITAALERIDAGTYGRCIRCRGPIVAARLEIMPYAENCIDCQRDVDRR
;
A
#
# COMPACT_ATOMS: atom_id res chain seq x y z
N MET A 1 -14.28 -28.37 -16.41
CA MET A 1 -14.96 -27.13 -16.02
C MET A 1 -14.00 -26.01 -16.32
N SER A 2 -14.19 -25.37 -17.48
CA SER A 2 -13.33 -24.33 -18.01
C SER A 2 -13.54 -23.02 -17.25
N VAL A 3 -12.45 -22.36 -16.88
CA VAL A 3 -12.45 -20.92 -16.60
C VAL A 3 -11.42 -20.26 -17.49
N ASP A 4 -11.78 -20.14 -18.76
CA ASP A 4 -11.31 -19.04 -19.59
C ASP A 4 -11.91 -17.76 -19.03
N THR A 5 -11.07 -16.90 -18.46
CA THR A 5 -11.42 -15.48 -18.32
C THR A 5 -10.20 -14.67 -18.71
N ALA A 6 -10.21 -14.27 -19.98
CA ALA A 6 -9.26 -13.36 -20.58
C ALA A 6 -9.23 -12.03 -19.81
N PHE A 7 -8.18 -11.81 -19.03
CA PHE A 7 -7.79 -10.49 -18.49
C PHE A 7 -6.65 -9.91 -19.34
N SER A 8 -6.85 -9.90 -20.67
CA SER A 8 -5.89 -9.34 -21.63
C SER A 8 -6.32 -7.92 -21.98
N SER A 9 -5.80 -6.93 -21.25
CA SER A 9 -5.63 -5.52 -21.67
C SER A 9 -5.19 -4.58 -20.53
N ALA A 10 -4.53 -5.08 -19.47
CA ALA A 10 -3.86 -4.22 -18.50
C ALA A 10 -2.40 -3.97 -18.94
N PRO A 11 -1.90 -2.73 -18.86
CA PRO A 11 -0.54 -2.37 -19.27
C PRO A 11 0.50 -3.11 -18.43
N THR A 12 1.74 -3.10 -18.89
CA THR A 12 2.95 -3.85 -18.48
C THR A 12 3.42 -3.71 -17.03
N VAL A 13 2.51 -3.68 -16.06
CA VAL A 13 2.84 -3.72 -14.64
C VAL A 13 3.02 -5.18 -14.26
N ASP A 14 4.25 -5.57 -13.96
CA ASP A 14 4.55 -6.89 -13.41
C ASP A 14 3.96 -6.98 -11.99
N TYR A 15 2.73 -7.48 -11.91
CA TYR A 15 2.02 -7.70 -10.64
C TYR A 15 2.75 -8.70 -9.74
N THR A 16 3.51 -9.64 -10.31
CA THR A 16 4.27 -10.63 -9.53
C THR A 16 5.42 -9.95 -8.80
N ARG A 17 6.22 -9.17 -9.51
CA ARG A 17 7.32 -8.40 -8.91
C ARG A 17 6.80 -7.37 -7.91
N THR A 18 5.72 -6.67 -8.26
CA THR A 18 5.08 -5.69 -7.37
C THR A 18 4.58 -6.36 -6.09
N ARG A 19 3.91 -7.52 -6.20
CA ARG A 19 3.43 -8.30 -5.05
C ARG A 19 4.59 -8.75 -4.16
N GLN A 20 5.65 -9.32 -4.73
CA GLN A 20 6.82 -9.76 -3.97
C GLN A 20 7.48 -8.60 -3.21
N PHE A 21 7.61 -7.45 -3.86
CA PHE A 21 8.13 -6.24 -3.23
C PHE A 21 7.25 -5.83 -2.04
N LEU A 22 5.93 -5.72 -2.24
CA LEU A 22 4.98 -5.32 -1.20
C LEU A 22 4.96 -6.31 -0.02
N GLN A 23 5.05 -7.62 -0.28
CA GLN A 23 5.10 -8.64 0.76
C GLN A 23 6.35 -8.53 1.62
N LYS A 24 7.52 -8.33 1.00
CA LYS A 24 8.77 -8.12 1.73
C LYS A 24 8.70 -6.85 2.58
N GLU A 25 8.22 -5.76 1.99
CA GLU A 25 8.05 -4.46 2.66
C GLU A 25 7.11 -4.54 3.87
N LEU A 26 6.05 -5.35 3.76
CA LEU A 26 5.11 -5.65 4.83
C LEU A 26 5.79 -6.39 5.98
N GLU A 27 6.50 -7.48 5.67
CA GLU A 27 7.19 -8.30 6.66
C GLU A 27 8.22 -7.48 7.45
N GLU A 28 9.03 -6.68 6.76
CA GLU A 28 10.04 -5.81 7.39
C GLU A 28 9.41 -4.78 8.36
N ARG A 29 8.26 -4.20 7.98
CA ARG A 29 7.56 -3.23 8.84
C ARG A 29 6.86 -3.87 10.02
N GLU A 30 6.21 -5.02 9.80
CA GLU A 30 5.60 -5.78 10.88
C GLU A 30 6.65 -6.21 11.92
N ALA A 31 7.85 -6.59 11.47
CA ALA A 31 8.98 -6.87 12.35
C ALA A 31 9.39 -5.62 13.15
N ALA A 32 9.50 -4.45 12.50
CA ALA A 32 9.85 -3.19 13.17
C ALA A 32 8.81 -2.77 14.24
N ILE A 33 7.51 -2.95 13.99
CA ILE A 33 6.48 -2.69 15.00
C ILE A 33 6.59 -3.69 16.16
N ARG A 34 6.80 -4.97 15.85
CA ARG A 34 6.91 -6.03 16.87
C ARG A 34 8.06 -5.75 17.84
N GLU A 35 9.20 -5.31 17.32
CA GLU A 35 10.38 -4.97 18.11
C GLU A 35 10.19 -3.73 18.99
N SER A 36 9.54 -2.69 18.47
CA SER A 36 9.31 -1.42 19.20
C SER A 36 8.16 -1.50 20.24
N ARG A 37 7.21 -2.44 20.08
CA ARG A 37 6.02 -2.59 20.93
C ARG A 37 6.24 -2.51 22.45
N PRO A 38 7.33 -3.02 23.06
CA PRO A 38 7.54 -2.94 24.51
C PRO A 38 7.64 -1.50 25.05
N THR A 39 8.12 -0.55 24.24
CA THR A 39 8.31 0.85 24.63
C THR A 39 7.37 1.82 23.91
N SER A 40 6.71 1.38 22.84
CA SER A 40 5.72 2.16 22.08
C SER A 40 4.40 2.33 22.83
N ALA A 41 4.42 3.06 23.94
CA ALA A 41 3.23 3.55 24.64
C ALA A 41 3.27 5.09 24.69
N PRO A 42 2.14 5.79 24.49
CA PRO A 42 2.11 7.26 24.38
C PRO A 42 2.59 7.97 25.65
N ASN A 43 2.53 7.31 26.80
CA ASN A 43 2.98 7.82 28.09
C ASN A 43 4.42 7.43 28.46
N VAL A 44 5.08 6.55 27.68
CA VAL A 44 6.44 6.07 27.95
C VAL A 44 7.42 6.74 26.98
N ASP A 45 7.14 6.62 25.69
CA ASP A 45 7.92 7.22 24.61
C ASP A 45 6.97 7.69 23.49
N PRO A 46 6.55 8.97 23.53
CA PRO A 46 5.63 9.53 22.54
C PRO A 46 6.19 9.50 21.11
N VAL A 47 7.51 9.55 20.95
CA VAL A 47 8.18 9.58 19.63
C VAL A 47 8.19 8.18 19.02
N SER A 48 8.57 7.16 19.80
CA SER A 48 8.47 5.76 19.39
C SER A 48 7.03 5.41 19.04
N TRP A 49 6.06 5.80 19.89
CA TRP A 49 4.64 5.56 19.63
C TRP A 49 4.15 6.20 18.32
N ALA A 50 4.45 7.49 18.09
CA ALA A 50 4.05 8.18 16.86
C ALA A 50 4.66 7.52 15.62
N THR A 51 5.90 7.04 15.72
CA THR A 51 6.59 6.31 14.65
C THR A 51 5.89 4.98 14.37
N SER A 52 5.59 4.17 15.39
CA SER A 52 4.88 2.90 15.21
C SER A 52 3.47 3.09 14.63
N GLN A 53 2.78 4.16 15.00
CA GLN A 53 1.48 4.51 14.40
C GLN A 53 1.62 4.92 12.92
N ALA A 54 2.67 5.65 12.55
CA ALA A 54 2.94 5.97 11.15
C ALA A 54 3.26 4.71 10.33
N THR A 55 4.10 3.82 10.87
CA THR A 55 4.44 2.53 10.27
C THR A 55 3.18 1.66 10.10
N GLN A 56 2.28 1.64 11.09
CA GLN A 56 1.04 0.88 11.00
C GLN A 56 0.14 1.35 9.86
N ARG A 57 0.02 2.67 9.65
CA ARG A 57 -0.74 3.21 8.49
C ARG A 57 -0.16 2.74 7.16
N VAL A 58 1.17 2.64 7.06
CA VAL A 58 1.82 2.14 5.84
C VAL A 58 1.58 0.64 5.66
N ILE A 59 1.62 -0.16 6.74
CA ILE A 59 1.22 -1.57 6.72
C ILE A 59 -0.20 -1.71 6.16
N ASP A 60 -1.16 -0.92 6.67
CA ASP A 60 -2.54 -0.96 6.21
C ASP A 60 -2.65 -0.63 4.70
N GLN A 61 -1.88 0.35 4.22
CA GLN A 61 -1.82 0.69 2.79
C GLN A 61 -1.20 -0.42 1.93
N ILE A 62 -0.16 -1.09 2.43
CA ILE A 62 0.47 -2.22 1.73
C ILE A 62 -0.49 -3.40 1.65
N THR A 63 -1.18 -3.74 2.75
CA THR A 63 -2.20 -4.78 2.77
C THR A 63 -3.33 -4.47 1.79
N ALA A 64 -3.86 -3.25 1.80
CA ALA A 64 -4.87 -2.81 0.84
C ALA A 64 -4.37 -2.85 -0.61
N ALA A 65 -3.09 -2.56 -0.85
CA ALA A 65 -2.51 -2.68 -2.18
C ALA A 65 -2.43 -4.13 -2.66
N LEU A 66 -2.05 -5.07 -1.79
CA LEU A 66 -2.05 -6.51 -2.08
C LEU A 66 -3.48 -7.01 -2.40
N GLU A 67 -4.47 -6.61 -1.62
CA GLU A 67 -5.89 -6.90 -1.91
C GLU A 67 -6.33 -6.36 -3.27
N ARG A 68 -5.90 -5.14 -3.62
CA ARG A 68 -6.19 -4.57 -4.96
C ARG A 68 -5.52 -5.36 -6.09
N ILE A 69 -4.34 -5.94 -5.86
CA ILE A 69 -3.69 -6.83 -6.84
C ILE A 69 -4.52 -8.10 -7.00
N ASP A 70 -4.94 -8.73 -5.91
CA ASP A 70 -5.77 -9.94 -5.93
C ASP A 70 -7.13 -9.70 -6.61
N ALA A 71 -7.72 -8.51 -6.39
CA ALA A 71 -8.96 -8.09 -7.04
C ALA A 71 -8.78 -7.59 -8.49
N GLY A 72 -7.56 -7.52 -9.02
CA GLY A 72 -7.30 -6.99 -10.37
C GLY A 72 -7.59 -5.49 -10.53
N THR A 73 -7.63 -4.72 -9.44
CA THR A 73 -7.93 -3.28 -9.44
C THR A 73 -6.73 -2.39 -9.08
N TYR A 74 -5.57 -3.00 -8.84
CA TYR A 74 -4.34 -2.28 -8.57
C TYR A 74 -3.99 -1.28 -9.67
N GLY A 75 -3.51 -0.10 -9.27
CA GLY A 75 -3.26 1.03 -10.16
C GLY A 75 -4.47 1.90 -10.47
N ARG A 76 -5.60 1.69 -9.78
CA ARG A 76 -6.77 2.57 -9.83
C ARG A 76 -6.98 3.30 -8.51
N CYS A 77 -7.26 4.59 -8.59
CA CYS A 77 -7.52 5.42 -7.43
C CYS A 77 -8.79 4.95 -6.70
N ILE A 78 -8.73 4.83 -5.37
CA ILE A 78 -9.89 4.41 -4.57
C ILE A 78 -11.01 5.47 -4.53
N ARG A 79 -10.67 6.76 -4.70
CA ARG A 79 -11.63 7.88 -4.66
C ARG A 79 -12.29 8.14 -6.01
N CYS A 80 -11.51 8.45 -7.04
CA CYS A 80 -12.06 8.83 -8.35
C CYS A 80 -12.13 7.67 -9.35
N ARG A 81 -11.60 6.48 -9.02
CA ARG A 81 -11.54 5.30 -9.90
C ARG A 81 -10.75 5.50 -11.20
N GLY A 82 -10.10 6.66 -11.37
CA GLY A 82 -9.16 6.94 -12.46
C GLY A 82 -7.82 6.21 -12.27
N PRO A 83 -6.97 6.19 -13.31
CA PRO A 83 -5.65 5.55 -13.24
C PRO A 83 -4.72 6.31 -12.29
N ILE A 84 -3.89 5.56 -11.57
CA ILE A 84 -2.71 6.07 -10.86
C ILE A 84 -1.54 5.94 -11.84
N VAL A 85 -0.84 7.06 -12.08
CA VAL A 85 0.29 7.07 -13.02
C VAL A 85 1.38 6.07 -12.60
N ALA A 86 1.92 5.32 -13.56
CA ALA A 86 2.89 4.25 -13.30
C ALA A 86 4.13 4.75 -12.52
N ALA A 87 4.69 5.92 -12.89
CA ALA A 87 5.81 6.53 -12.18
C ALA A 87 5.54 6.77 -10.68
N ARG A 88 4.27 6.98 -10.28
CA ARG A 88 3.91 7.08 -8.86
C ARG A 88 3.91 5.72 -8.18
N LEU A 89 3.45 4.67 -8.85
CA LEU A 89 3.44 3.30 -8.32
C LEU A 89 4.85 2.69 -8.28
N GLU A 90 5.75 3.12 -9.16
CA GLU A 90 7.17 2.76 -9.12
C GLU A 90 7.86 3.31 -7.87
N ILE A 91 7.50 4.52 -7.43
CA ILE A 91 8.05 5.17 -6.24
C ILE A 91 7.29 4.74 -4.96
N MET A 92 5.96 4.65 -5.04
CA MET A 92 5.06 4.30 -3.94
C MET A 92 4.05 3.24 -4.40
N PRO A 93 4.41 1.95 -4.36
CA PRO A 93 3.56 0.87 -4.87
C PRO A 93 2.28 0.67 -4.04
N TYR A 94 2.26 1.11 -2.79
CA TYR A 94 1.05 1.07 -1.96
C TYR A 94 0.13 2.29 -2.13
N ALA A 95 0.42 3.21 -3.07
CA ALA A 95 -0.38 4.40 -3.27
C ALA A 95 -1.85 4.07 -3.62
N GLU A 96 -2.78 4.64 -2.85
CA GLU A 96 -4.23 4.37 -3.01
C GLU A 96 -4.93 5.41 -3.89
N ASN A 97 -4.35 6.60 -3.98
CA ASN A 97 -4.93 7.75 -4.65
C ASN A 97 -4.05 8.24 -5.81
N CYS A 98 -4.71 8.76 -6.85
CA CYS A 98 -4.04 9.61 -7.82
C CYS A 98 -3.54 10.89 -7.15
N ILE A 99 -2.62 11.61 -7.79
CA ILE A 99 -2.00 12.80 -7.20
C ILE A 99 -3.03 13.88 -6.84
N ASP A 100 -4.08 14.05 -7.65
CA ASP A 100 -5.12 15.06 -7.39
C ASP A 100 -5.98 14.68 -6.19
N CYS A 101 -6.45 13.43 -6.13
CA CYS A 101 -7.19 12.93 -4.96
C CYS A 101 -6.34 12.89 -3.69
N GLN A 102 -5.03 12.68 -3.81
CA GLN A 102 -4.10 12.72 -2.67
C GLN A 102 -3.93 14.15 -2.14
N ARG A 103 -3.76 15.15 -3.03
CA ARG A 103 -3.69 16.56 -2.64
C ARG A 103 -4.92 17.01 -1.84
N ASP A 104 -6.09 16.48 -2.17
CA ASP A 104 -7.32 16.76 -1.44
C ASP A 104 -7.40 16.07 -0.06
N VAL A 105 -6.69 14.96 0.13
CA VAL A 105 -6.56 14.29 1.44
C VAL A 105 -5.57 15.06 2.31
N ASP A 106 -4.41 15.43 1.77
CA ASP A 106 -3.32 16.07 2.52
C ASP A 106 -3.66 17.48 3.02
N ARG A 107 -4.67 18.12 2.42
CA ARG A 107 -5.19 19.44 2.86
C ARG A 107 -6.18 19.36 4.02
N ARG A 108 -6.58 18.16 4.45
CA ARG A 108 -7.53 17.94 5.54
C ARG A 108 -6.79 17.71 6.84
#